data_AF-A0A7V9MW93-F1
#
_entry.id   AF-A0A7V9MW93-F1
#
_cell.length_a   1.000
_cell.length_b   1.000
_cell.length_c   1.000
_cell.angle_alpha   90.00
_cell.angle_beta   90.00
_cell.angle_gamma   90.00
#
_symmetry.space_group_name_H-M   'P 1'
#
loop_
_entity.id
_entity.type
_entity.pdbx_description
1 polymer ?
#
loop_
_entity_poly.entity_id
_entity_poly.type
_entity_poly.pdbx_seq_one_letter_code
_entity_poly.pdbx_strand_id
1 'polypeptide(L)'
;MAASSGQARAFFAEGLCSSYEAFHHTRDNRGDVRDVDDEGNEQTAPTLAINSDDPLVPIIWYEDQISALIPSRETSPENLVQHPKLRAVIDRVVYLWSRGEKVLVFCFYRETAKALRDHLKAEVAARIERLIGDKLGITDKAEIVRAIERIVRSLSESTGPYHKALEAYLEEILKDARFKILLPWNDQLRQMLVAYFRSPAFLARHVPVELVFADGGVKHGAGSGPELLIEEIRNAPDARAQEHIRQFLDFAKELAERSQNTHAGTGFVGGADDERETQLDQYLAAVAVYSELQQDDRAHDDDEDARKPGSYRVLPVVRMVFGDTKPDVRERLMQAFNSPLFPEILVSSSVLGEGVDLHRFCRYIVHHDLCWNPSTLEQRTGRLDRIGCKAEYSHQPIVIYEPYIGGSADEKMFRVVQDRERWFQVVMGQKFEFNEANSEKIADRVPLPEALARRLIFNLHV
;
A
#
# COMPACT_ATOMS: atom_id res chain seq x y z
N MET A 1 -6.52 -40.53 -10.14
CA MET A 1 -7.56 -39.64 -10.71
C MET A 1 -8.36 -38.85 -9.67
N ALA A 2 -8.24 -39.09 -8.35
CA ALA A 2 -8.97 -38.34 -7.32
C ALA A 2 -8.27 -37.04 -6.83
N ALA A 3 -7.09 -36.71 -7.36
CA ALA A 3 -6.29 -35.56 -6.91
C ALA A 3 -6.73 -34.22 -7.53
N SER A 4 -7.29 -34.22 -8.75
CA SER A 4 -7.66 -33.00 -9.46
C SER A 4 -8.93 -32.32 -8.91
N SER A 5 -9.89 -33.09 -8.41
CA SER A 5 -11.13 -32.55 -7.82
C SER A 5 -10.92 -31.93 -6.43
N GLY A 6 -9.87 -32.35 -5.70
CA GLY A 6 -9.50 -31.78 -4.40
C GLY A 6 -8.84 -30.40 -4.52
N GLN A 7 -8.03 -30.19 -5.55
CA GLN A 7 -7.38 -28.90 -5.82
C GLN A 7 -8.41 -27.81 -6.14
N ALA A 8 -9.35 -28.04 -7.07
CA ALA A 8 -10.37 -27.05 -7.43
C ALA A 8 -11.26 -26.60 -6.25
N ARG A 9 -11.56 -27.50 -5.29
CA ARG A 9 -12.32 -27.18 -4.08
C ARG A 9 -11.55 -26.29 -3.09
N ALA A 10 -10.22 -26.43 -3.02
CA ALA A 10 -9.39 -25.59 -2.16
C ALA A 10 -9.32 -24.16 -2.70
N PHE A 11 -9.12 -24.00 -4.01
CA PHE A 11 -8.96 -22.69 -4.65
C PHE A 11 -10.18 -21.77 -4.55
N PHE A 12 -11.39 -22.33 -4.67
CA PHE A 12 -12.63 -21.55 -4.52
C PHE A 12 -12.82 -21.04 -3.09
N ALA A 13 -12.52 -21.88 -2.08
CA ALA A 13 -12.63 -21.51 -0.68
C ALA A 13 -11.57 -20.46 -0.29
N GLU A 14 -10.36 -20.58 -0.82
CA GLU A 14 -9.27 -19.60 -0.64
C GLU A 14 -9.61 -18.26 -1.30
N GLY A 15 -10.15 -18.27 -2.54
CA GLY A 15 -10.62 -17.07 -3.22
C GLY A 15 -11.71 -16.34 -2.42
N LEU A 16 -12.70 -17.08 -1.90
CA LEU A 16 -13.74 -16.53 -1.02
C LEU A 16 -13.18 -15.90 0.25
N CYS A 17 -12.18 -16.53 0.86
CA CYS A 17 -11.57 -16.01 2.08
C CYS A 17 -10.68 -14.79 1.79
N SER A 18 -10.15 -14.65 0.57
CA SER A 18 -9.35 -13.50 0.18
C SER A 18 -10.21 -12.26 -0.09
N SER A 19 -11.15 -12.33 -1.03
CA SER A 19 -12.11 -11.25 -1.33
C SER A 19 -13.30 -11.74 -2.17
N TYR A 20 -14.39 -10.97 -2.21
CA TYR A 20 -15.54 -11.30 -3.07
C TYR A 20 -15.17 -11.22 -4.57
N GLU A 21 -14.26 -10.33 -4.96
CA GLU A 21 -13.75 -10.21 -6.33
C GLU A 21 -12.94 -11.43 -6.74
N ALA A 22 -12.04 -11.90 -5.87
CA ALA A 22 -11.25 -13.11 -6.10
C ALA A 22 -12.15 -14.35 -6.22
N PHE A 23 -13.20 -14.44 -5.40
CA PHE A 23 -14.22 -15.46 -5.54
C PHE A 23 -14.88 -15.47 -6.92
N HIS A 24 -15.42 -14.33 -7.37
CA HIS A 24 -16.11 -14.29 -8.65
C HIS A 24 -15.14 -14.58 -9.81
N HIS A 25 -13.89 -14.10 -9.72
CA HIS A 25 -12.85 -14.35 -10.72
C HIS A 25 -12.44 -15.81 -10.84
N THR A 26 -12.15 -16.46 -9.71
CA THR A 26 -11.80 -17.89 -9.70
C THR A 26 -12.95 -18.76 -10.21
N ARG A 27 -14.20 -18.37 -9.97
CA ARG A 27 -15.39 -19.06 -10.49
C ARG A 27 -15.55 -18.95 -12.00
N ASP A 28 -15.40 -17.76 -12.56
CA ASP A 28 -15.71 -17.53 -13.98
C ASP A 28 -14.60 -18.04 -14.91
N ASN A 29 -13.35 -18.05 -14.44
CA ASN A 29 -12.18 -18.46 -15.22
C ASN A 29 -11.77 -19.94 -15.00
N ARG A 30 -12.73 -20.84 -14.74
CA ARG A 30 -12.56 -22.27 -14.39
C ARG A 30 -11.63 -23.13 -15.29
N GLY A 31 -11.07 -22.60 -16.37
CA GLY A 31 -10.06 -23.27 -17.21
C GLY A 31 -8.82 -22.44 -17.54
N ASP A 32 -8.74 -21.17 -17.12
CA ASP A 32 -7.66 -20.23 -17.45
C ASP A 32 -7.12 -19.50 -16.20
N VAL A 33 -7.49 -19.96 -14.99
CA VAL A 33 -6.83 -19.52 -13.76
C VAL A 33 -5.37 -19.94 -13.84
N ARG A 34 -4.51 -18.98 -14.20
CA ARG A 34 -3.08 -19.06 -13.98
C ARG A 34 -2.89 -18.84 -12.49
N ASP A 35 -2.60 -19.94 -11.81
CA ASP A 35 -2.02 -19.98 -10.47
C ASP A 35 -0.76 -19.12 -10.48
N VAL A 36 -0.38 -18.59 -9.33
CA VAL A 36 0.96 -18.05 -9.13
C VAL A 36 1.44 -18.70 -7.85
N ASP A 37 2.25 -19.75 -7.90
CA ASP A 37 2.56 -20.57 -6.73
C ASP A 37 3.21 -19.79 -5.57
N ASP A 38 3.47 -20.48 -4.44
CA ASP A 38 4.17 -19.91 -3.28
C ASP A 38 5.53 -19.25 -3.64
N GLU A 39 6.07 -19.46 -4.84
CA GLU A 39 7.32 -18.86 -5.35
C GLU A 39 7.08 -17.74 -6.40
N GLY A 40 5.84 -17.42 -6.75
CA GLY A 40 5.57 -16.39 -7.75
C GLY A 40 5.50 -16.89 -9.18
N ASN A 41 5.52 -18.21 -9.43
CA ASN A 41 5.48 -18.78 -10.77
C ASN A 41 4.06 -19.07 -11.25
N GLU A 42 3.75 -18.62 -12.46
CA GLU A 42 2.45 -18.90 -13.07
C GLU A 42 2.28 -20.41 -13.33
N GLN A 43 1.43 -21.13 -12.57
CA GLN A 43 1.07 -22.51 -12.89
C GLN A 43 -0.29 -22.56 -13.58
N THR A 44 -0.39 -23.28 -14.69
CA THR A 44 -1.70 -23.53 -15.30
C THR A 44 -2.49 -24.49 -14.42
N ALA A 45 -3.62 -24.04 -13.85
CA ALA A 45 -4.54 -24.96 -13.21
C ALA A 45 -4.96 -26.05 -14.21
N PRO A 46 -4.98 -27.34 -13.82
CA PRO A 46 -5.32 -28.42 -14.74
C PRO A 46 -6.73 -28.22 -15.29
N THR A 47 -6.84 -28.15 -16.62
CA THR A 47 -8.11 -28.02 -17.34
C THR A 47 -9.03 -29.18 -16.98
N LEU A 48 -10.12 -28.90 -16.28
CA LEU A 48 -11.14 -29.91 -15.97
C LEU A 48 -12.00 -30.16 -17.22
N ALA A 49 -11.84 -31.34 -17.83
CA ALA A 49 -12.91 -31.91 -18.64
C ALA A 49 -14.06 -32.29 -17.70
N ILE A 50 -15.22 -31.67 -17.90
CA ILE A 50 -16.45 -32.00 -17.16
C ILE A 50 -16.89 -33.39 -17.60
N ASN A 51 -16.59 -34.43 -16.81
CA ASN A 51 -17.29 -35.70 -16.93
C ASN A 51 -18.58 -35.60 -16.12
N SER A 52 -19.72 -35.62 -16.82
CA SER A 52 -21.07 -35.42 -16.29
C SER A 52 -21.59 -36.50 -15.32
N ASP A 53 -20.80 -37.54 -15.06
CA ASP A 53 -21.30 -38.80 -14.47
C ASP A 53 -20.75 -39.10 -13.05
N ASP A 54 -20.12 -38.14 -12.37
CA ASP A 54 -19.61 -38.36 -11.00
C ASP A 54 -20.74 -38.17 -9.95
N PRO A 55 -21.07 -39.15 -9.07
CA PRO A 55 -22.22 -39.09 -8.16
C PRO A 55 -22.02 -38.17 -6.94
N LEU A 56 -20.87 -37.48 -6.82
CA LEU A 56 -20.64 -36.50 -5.77
C LEU A 56 -21.38 -35.20 -6.10
N VAL A 57 -22.12 -34.67 -5.12
CA VAL A 57 -22.81 -33.37 -5.17
C VAL A 57 -22.08 -32.37 -6.07
N PRO A 58 -22.72 -31.88 -7.15
CA PRO A 58 -22.05 -30.97 -8.08
C PRO A 58 -21.57 -29.76 -7.29
N ILE A 59 -20.26 -29.50 -7.33
CA ILE A 59 -19.63 -28.34 -6.68
C ILE A 59 -20.37 -27.06 -7.09
N ILE A 60 -20.86 -27.04 -8.33
CA ILE A 60 -21.74 -26.03 -8.94
C ILE A 60 -22.90 -25.64 -8.03
N TRP A 61 -23.59 -26.60 -7.40
CA TRP A 61 -24.73 -26.31 -6.53
C TRP A 61 -24.32 -25.46 -5.32
N TYR A 62 -23.21 -25.80 -4.65
CA TYR A 62 -22.73 -25.04 -3.50
C TYR A 62 -22.25 -23.65 -3.91
N GLU A 63 -21.59 -23.55 -5.06
CA GLU A 63 -21.10 -22.27 -5.57
C GLU A 63 -22.24 -21.33 -5.95
N ASP A 64 -23.32 -21.87 -6.54
CA ASP A 64 -24.53 -21.11 -6.84
C ASP A 64 -25.20 -20.62 -5.55
N GLN A 65 -25.29 -21.48 -4.52
CA GLN A 65 -25.81 -21.07 -3.21
C GLN A 65 -24.95 -19.98 -2.57
N ILE A 66 -23.62 -20.11 -2.59
CA ILE A 66 -22.72 -19.11 -2.01
C ILE A 66 -22.78 -17.81 -2.81
N SER A 67 -22.77 -17.88 -4.14
CA SER A 67 -22.90 -16.70 -5.00
C SER A 67 -24.21 -15.95 -4.80
N ALA A 68 -25.29 -16.63 -4.42
CA ALA A 68 -26.56 -15.98 -4.09
C ALA A 68 -26.53 -15.28 -2.73
N LEU A 69 -25.59 -15.64 -1.84
CA LEU A 69 -25.46 -15.09 -0.48
C LEU A 69 -24.43 -13.97 -0.37
N ILE A 70 -23.49 -13.88 -1.31
CA ILE A 70 -22.46 -12.83 -1.33
C ILE A 70 -22.78 -11.74 -2.35
N PRO A 71 -22.25 -10.51 -2.18
CA PRO A 71 -22.41 -9.44 -3.15
C PRO A 71 -21.98 -9.88 -4.56
N SER A 72 -22.77 -9.54 -5.58
CA SER A 72 -22.41 -9.77 -6.98
C SER A 72 -21.33 -8.79 -7.44
N ARG A 73 -20.66 -9.08 -8.56
CA ARG A 73 -19.71 -8.13 -9.18
C ARG A 73 -20.32 -6.78 -9.56
N GLU A 74 -21.61 -6.77 -9.87
CA GLU A 74 -22.35 -5.57 -10.27
C GLU A 74 -22.83 -4.76 -9.05
N THR A 75 -22.60 -5.28 -7.85
CA THR A 75 -22.98 -4.59 -6.61
C THR A 75 -22.08 -3.37 -6.41
N SER A 76 -22.61 -2.35 -5.73
CA SER A 76 -21.84 -1.15 -5.36
C SER A 76 -20.54 -1.52 -4.62
N PRO A 77 -19.45 -0.77 -4.85
CA PRO A 77 -18.18 -0.97 -4.14
C PRO A 77 -18.32 -0.99 -2.61
N GLU A 78 -19.28 -0.25 -2.05
CA GLU A 78 -19.56 -0.20 -0.61
C GLU A 78 -19.96 -1.56 -0.02
N ASN A 79 -20.65 -2.41 -0.79
CA ASN A 79 -21.02 -3.75 -0.34
C ASN A 79 -19.87 -4.75 -0.51
N LEU A 80 -19.01 -4.55 -1.51
CA LEU A 80 -17.82 -5.38 -1.70
C LEU A 80 -16.80 -5.19 -0.57
N VAL A 81 -16.63 -3.96 -0.07
CA VAL A 81 -15.81 -3.64 1.11
C VAL A 81 -16.23 -4.39 2.37
N GLN A 82 -17.51 -4.80 2.48
CA GLN A 82 -18.01 -5.49 3.67
C GLN A 82 -17.43 -6.89 3.86
N HIS A 83 -16.62 -7.38 2.92
CA HIS A 83 -15.86 -8.60 3.12
C HIS A 83 -15.03 -8.51 4.41
N PRO A 84 -15.23 -9.40 5.40
CA PRO A 84 -14.78 -9.19 6.78
C PRO A 84 -13.26 -9.05 6.89
N LYS A 85 -12.51 -9.85 6.12
CA LYS A 85 -11.06 -9.79 6.09
C LYS A 85 -10.56 -8.50 5.45
N LEU A 86 -11.16 -8.12 4.32
CA LEU A 86 -10.76 -6.96 3.54
C LEU A 86 -11.05 -5.67 4.32
N ARG A 87 -12.22 -5.57 4.97
CA ARG A 87 -12.53 -4.44 5.87
C ARG A 87 -11.51 -4.32 7.00
N ALA A 88 -11.21 -5.42 7.69
CA ALA A 88 -10.25 -5.42 8.80
C ALA A 88 -8.85 -4.97 8.36
N VAL A 89 -8.40 -5.40 7.17
CA VAL A 89 -7.14 -4.96 6.58
C VAL A 89 -7.15 -3.48 6.24
N ILE A 90 -8.20 -2.98 5.58
CA ILE A 90 -8.34 -1.55 5.26
C ILE A 90 -8.29 -0.70 6.53
N ASP A 91 -9.08 -1.06 7.54
CA ASP A 91 -9.12 -0.34 8.80
C ASP A 91 -7.74 -0.28 9.47
N ARG A 92 -7.01 -1.40 9.47
CA ARG A 92 -5.65 -1.46 10.03
C ARG A 92 -4.65 -0.63 9.23
N VAL A 93 -4.65 -0.75 7.90
CA VAL A 93 -3.72 -0.03 7.02
C VAL A 93 -3.96 1.48 7.10
N VAL A 94 -5.22 1.92 7.04
CA VAL A 94 -5.59 3.34 7.16
C VAL A 94 -5.26 3.89 8.54
N TYR A 95 -5.43 3.09 9.60
CA TYR A 95 -4.98 3.46 10.94
C TYR A 95 -3.47 3.73 11.00
N LEU A 96 -2.66 2.83 10.44
CA LEU A 96 -1.20 3.01 10.38
C LEU A 96 -0.79 4.22 9.54
N TRP A 97 -1.40 4.37 8.35
CA TRP A 97 -1.19 5.52 7.48
C TRP A 97 -1.53 6.86 8.17
N SER A 98 -2.61 6.90 8.96
CA SER A 98 -3.00 8.10 9.72
C SER A 98 -1.94 8.53 10.75
N ARG A 99 -1.06 7.60 11.14
CA ARG A 99 0.09 7.85 12.03
C ARG A 99 1.38 8.18 11.28
N GLY A 100 1.36 8.31 9.96
CA GLY A 100 2.54 8.59 9.14
C GLY A 100 3.40 7.36 8.84
N GLU A 101 2.83 6.16 9.00
CA GLU A 101 3.56 4.92 8.75
C GLU A 101 3.32 4.42 7.33
N LYS A 102 4.41 3.99 6.67
CA LYS A 102 4.31 3.24 5.43
C LYS A 102 3.88 1.80 5.71
N VAL A 103 3.06 1.25 4.82
CA VAL A 103 2.52 -0.10 4.95
C VAL A 103 2.69 -0.86 3.64
N LEU A 104 3.25 -2.06 3.75
CA LEU A 104 3.34 -3.03 2.66
C LEU A 104 2.25 -4.08 2.84
N VAL A 105 1.43 -4.31 1.81
CA VAL A 105 0.37 -5.32 1.83
C VAL A 105 0.68 -6.35 0.77
N PHE A 106 0.86 -7.61 1.17
CA PHE A 106 0.99 -8.74 0.26
C PHE A 106 -0.35 -9.46 0.12
N CYS A 107 -0.76 -9.72 -1.11
CA CYS A 107 -1.90 -10.57 -1.42
C CYS A 107 -1.54 -11.53 -2.56
N PHE A 108 -2.29 -12.61 -2.69
CA PHE A 108 -2.04 -13.62 -3.71
C PHE A 108 -2.74 -13.26 -5.02
N TYR A 109 -4.04 -13.04 -4.93
CA TYR A 109 -4.89 -12.80 -6.10
C TYR A 109 -4.75 -11.37 -6.62
N ARG A 110 -4.64 -11.24 -7.94
CA ARG A 110 -4.60 -9.93 -8.61
C ARG A 110 -5.90 -9.14 -8.37
N GLU A 111 -7.03 -9.82 -8.31
CA GLU A 111 -8.34 -9.23 -8.09
C GLU A 111 -8.47 -8.70 -6.66
N THR A 112 -7.95 -9.45 -5.68
CA THR A 112 -7.81 -8.96 -4.31
C THR A 112 -6.90 -7.74 -4.25
N ALA A 113 -5.78 -7.75 -4.98
CA ALA A 113 -4.89 -6.59 -5.05
C ALA A 113 -5.63 -5.34 -5.55
N LYS A 114 -6.42 -5.49 -6.63
CA LYS A 114 -7.26 -4.42 -7.22
C LYS A 114 -8.29 -3.92 -6.22
N ALA A 115 -9.04 -4.83 -5.60
CA ALA A 115 -10.00 -4.48 -4.56
C ALA A 115 -9.32 -3.71 -3.40
N LEU A 116 -8.22 -4.24 -2.86
CA LEU A 116 -7.46 -3.57 -1.79
C LEU A 116 -6.99 -2.19 -2.20
N ARG A 117 -6.38 -2.03 -3.39
CA ARG A 117 -5.92 -0.72 -3.89
C ARG A 117 -7.08 0.26 -3.96
N ASP A 118 -8.19 -0.13 -4.57
CA ASP A 118 -9.31 0.78 -4.84
C ASP A 118 -10.04 1.17 -3.55
N HIS A 119 -10.24 0.21 -2.65
CA HIS A 119 -10.86 0.47 -1.36
C HIS A 119 -9.96 1.25 -0.40
N LEU A 120 -8.64 0.99 -0.40
CA LEU A 120 -7.68 1.80 0.35
C LEU A 120 -7.63 3.24 -0.19
N LYS A 121 -7.63 3.42 -1.52
CA LYS A 121 -7.71 4.76 -2.14
C LYS A 121 -8.97 5.50 -1.66
N ALA A 122 -10.13 4.85 -1.72
CA ALA A 122 -11.40 5.44 -1.32
C ALA A 122 -11.46 5.78 0.18
N GLU A 123 -11.02 4.87 1.05
CA GLU A 123 -11.03 5.10 2.50
C GLU A 123 -10.00 6.16 2.93
N VAL A 124 -8.82 6.20 2.31
CA VAL A 124 -7.84 7.27 2.52
C VAL A 124 -8.42 8.62 2.09
N ALA A 125 -9.06 8.70 0.90
CA ALA A 125 -9.70 9.93 0.44
C ALA A 125 -10.82 10.39 1.39
N ALA A 126 -11.70 9.48 1.80
CA ALA A 126 -12.76 9.77 2.77
C ALA A 126 -12.20 10.23 4.13
N ARG A 127 -11.06 9.66 4.56
CA ARG A 127 -10.39 10.07 5.79
C ARG A 127 -9.78 11.47 5.68
N ILE A 128 -9.17 11.80 4.53
CA ILE A 128 -8.65 13.15 4.23
C ILE A 128 -9.80 14.16 4.27
N GLU A 129 -10.90 13.89 3.56
CA GLU A 129 -12.08 14.74 3.54
C GLU A 129 -12.64 14.96 4.95
N ARG A 130 -12.76 13.90 5.75
CA ARG A 130 -13.23 13.99 7.14
C ARG A 130 -12.31 14.88 7.99
N LEU A 131 -11.00 14.65 7.95
CA LEU A 131 -10.04 15.43 8.73
C LEU A 131 -10.05 16.92 8.36
N ILE A 132 -10.14 17.24 7.06
CA ILE A 132 -10.19 18.63 6.60
C ILE A 132 -11.55 19.27 6.91
N GLY A 133 -12.64 18.53 6.74
CA GLY A 133 -13.99 18.98 7.10
C GLY A 133 -14.12 19.30 8.58
N ASP A 134 -13.63 18.41 9.45
CA ASP A 134 -13.61 18.60 10.90
C ASP A 134 -12.81 19.86 11.29
N LYS A 135 -11.63 20.05 10.68
CA LYS A 135 -10.79 21.25 10.89
C LYS A 135 -11.51 22.54 10.48
N LEU A 136 -12.09 22.55 9.27
CA LEU A 136 -12.79 23.73 8.73
C LEU A 136 -14.19 23.96 9.32
N GLY A 137 -14.71 23.00 10.11
CA GLY A 137 -16.10 23.04 10.60
C GLY A 137 -17.15 22.87 9.49
N ILE A 138 -16.78 22.20 8.39
CA ILE A 138 -17.66 21.97 7.22
C ILE A 138 -18.13 20.52 7.25
N THR A 139 -19.45 20.31 7.17
CA THR A 139 -20.04 18.96 7.13
C THR A 139 -20.49 18.52 5.74
N ASP A 140 -20.73 19.47 4.82
CA ASP A 140 -21.15 19.17 3.46
C ASP A 140 -19.96 18.66 2.63
N LYS A 141 -20.06 17.42 2.12
CA LYS A 141 -19.01 16.77 1.34
C LYS A 141 -18.60 17.58 0.10
N ALA A 142 -19.55 18.14 -0.64
CA ALA A 142 -19.25 18.91 -1.84
C ALA A 142 -18.54 20.23 -1.50
N GLU A 143 -18.85 20.82 -0.35
CA GLU A 143 -18.16 22.00 0.16
C GLU A 143 -16.73 21.67 0.63
N ILE A 144 -16.52 20.55 1.33
CA ILE A 144 -15.19 20.05 1.71
C ILE A 144 -14.32 19.85 0.47
N VAL A 145 -14.82 19.15 -0.54
CA VAL A 145 -14.06 18.90 -1.79
C VAL A 145 -13.67 20.22 -2.46
N ARG A 146 -14.60 21.18 -2.59
CA ARG A 146 -14.30 22.51 -3.14
C ARG A 146 -13.27 23.27 -2.29
N ALA A 147 -13.30 23.12 -0.97
CA ALA A 147 -12.31 23.73 -0.09
C ALA A 147 -10.92 23.13 -0.29
N ILE A 148 -10.82 21.80 -0.38
CA ILE A 148 -9.57 21.09 -0.69
C ILE A 148 -9.01 21.57 -2.03
N GLU A 149 -9.82 21.59 -3.09
CA GLU A 149 -9.40 22.06 -4.42
C GLU A 149 -8.89 23.50 -4.39
N ARG A 150 -9.56 24.40 -3.64
CA ARG A 150 -9.14 25.79 -3.49
C ARG A 150 -7.79 25.90 -2.80
N ILE A 151 -7.58 25.16 -1.71
CA ILE A 151 -6.33 25.15 -0.94
C ILE A 151 -5.19 24.61 -1.83
N VAL A 152 -5.39 23.44 -2.45
CA VAL A 152 -4.39 22.83 -3.34
C VAL A 152 -4.03 23.77 -4.50
N ARG A 153 -5.01 24.44 -5.09
CA ARG A 153 -4.78 25.45 -6.14
C ARG A 153 -3.93 26.61 -5.63
N SER A 154 -4.23 27.15 -4.45
CA SER A 154 -3.47 28.27 -3.87
C SER A 154 -2.00 27.93 -3.59
N LEU A 155 -1.71 26.67 -3.24
CA LEU A 155 -0.35 26.16 -3.02
C LEU A 155 0.39 25.82 -4.33
N SER A 156 -0.36 25.55 -5.40
CA SER A 156 0.18 25.12 -6.69
C SER A 156 0.42 26.27 -7.67
N GLU A 157 -0.20 27.43 -7.45
CA GLU A 157 -0.02 28.61 -8.28
C GLU A 157 1.40 29.19 -8.09
N SER A 158 2.27 29.00 -9.08
CA SER A 158 3.71 29.34 -8.96
C SER A 158 4.00 30.82 -8.67
N THR A 159 3.13 31.71 -9.12
CA THR A 159 3.20 33.16 -8.85
C THR A 159 2.53 33.55 -7.53
N GLY A 160 1.78 32.64 -6.92
CA GLY A 160 0.98 32.83 -5.72
C GLY A 160 1.83 32.97 -4.45
N PRO A 161 1.30 33.62 -3.41
CA PRO A 161 2.07 33.94 -2.21
C PRO A 161 2.42 32.70 -1.37
N TYR A 162 1.53 31.70 -1.30
CA TYR A 162 1.78 30.44 -0.59
C TYR A 162 2.90 29.63 -1.24
N HIS A 163 2.87 29.49 -2.57
CA HIS A 163 3.92 28.78 -3.30
C HIS A 163 5.29 29.44 -3.10
N LYS A 164 5.36 30.77 -3.23
CA LYS A 164 6.60 31.54 -2.99
C LYS A 164 7.13 31.39 -1.57
N ALA A 165 6.26 31.37 -0.57
CA ALA A 165 6.66 31.15 0.82
C ALA A 165 7.25 29.74 1.03
N LEU A 166 6.63 28.70 0.45
CA LEU A 166 7.14 27.33 0.49
C LEU A 166 8.50 27.19 -0.22
N GLU A 167 8.62 27.76 -1.43
CA GLU A 167 9.87 27.79 -2.19
C GLU A 167 11.00 28.47 -1.40
N ALA A 168 10.73 29.65 -0.82
CA ALA A 168 11.71 30.37 -0.02
C ALA A 168 12.14 29.59 1.24
N TYR A 169 11.20 28.94 1.91
CA TYR A 169 11.49 28.08 3.07
C TYR A 169 12.34 26.86 2.69
N LEU A 170 12.01 26.19 1.59
CA LEU A 170 12.79 25.05 1.10
C LEU A 170 14.19 25.46 0.65
N GLU A 171 14.32 26.62 0.01
CA GLU A 171 15.61 27.19 -0.38
C GLU A 171 16.47 27.53 0.85
N GLU A 172 15.87 28.04 1.94
CA GLU A 172 16.56 28.25 3.22
C GLU A 172 17.14 26.94 3.77
N ILE A 173 16.34 25.86 3.79
CA ILE A 173 16.78 24.55 4.30
C ILE A 173 17.91 23.97 3.44
N LEU A 174 17.79 24.04 2.12
CA LEU A 174 18.78 23.46 1.20
C LEU A 174 20.11 24.24 1.16
N LYS A 175 20.12 25.50 1.63
CA LYS A 175 21.36 26.29 1.81
C LYS A 175 22.19 25.86 3.02
N ASP A 176 21.65 25.05 3.92
CA ASP A 176 22.41 24.50 5.05
C ASP A 176 23.67 23.78 4.53
N ALA A 177 24.82 24.07 5.15
CA ALA A 177 26.11 23.48 4.77
C ALA A 177 26.08 21.94 4.72
N ARG A 178 25.18 21.31 5.50
CA ARG A 178 24.97 19.86 5.52
C ARG A 178 24.46 19.28 4.20
N PHE A 179 23.74 20.08 3.40
CA PHE A 179 23.11 19.67 2.13
C PHE A 179 23.81 20.27 0.91
N LYS A 180 25.01 20.85 1.05
CA LYS A 180 25.76 21.45 -0.05
C LYS A 180 25.98 20.51 -1.25
N ILE A 181 26.08 19.20 -1.00
CA ILE A 181 26.21 18.19 -2.07
C ILE A 181 24.96 18.10 -2.96
N LEU A 182 23.79 18.53 -2.47
CA LEU A 182 22.51 18.48 -3.17
C LEU A 182 22.25 19.70 -4.06
N LEU A 183 23.15 20.70 -4.08
CA LEU A 183 23.00 21.91 -4.90
C LEU A 183 22.69 21.62 -6.39
N PRO A 184 23.27 20.61 -7.05
CA PRO A 184 22.93 20.29 -8.45
C PRO A 184 21.46 19.90 -8.65
N TRP A 185 20.82 19.32 -7.63
CA TRP A 185 19.44 18.82 -7.67
C TRP A 185 18.44 19.77 -6.98
N ASN A 186 18.86 20.97 -6.59
CA ASN A 186 18.07 21.89 -5.77
C ASN A 186 16.66 22.13 -6.36
N ASP A 187 16.57 22.40 -7.66
CA ASP A 187 15.28 22.67 -8.31
C ASP A 187 14.36 21.44 -8.32
N GLN A 188 14.89 20.25 -8.64
CA GLN A 188 14.11 19.01 -8.65
C GLN A 188 13.63 18.63 -7.25
N LEU A 189 14.51 18.75 -6.25
CA LEU A 189 14.17 18.48 -4.84
C LEU A 189 13.09 19.44 -4.33
N ARG A 190 13.19 20.73 -4.66
CA ARG A 190 12.18 21.73 -4.29
C ARG A 190 10.84 21.44 -4.96
N GLN A 191 10.82 21.22 -6.27
CA GLN A 191 9.58 20.88 -7.00
C GLN A 191 8.89 19.65 -6.40
N MET A 192 9.66 18.61 -6.07
CA MET A 192 9.14 17.39 -5.49
C MET A 192 8.63 17.61 -4.04
N LEU A 193 9.34 18.38 -3.21
CA LEU A 193 8.91 18.72 -1.85
C LEU A 193 7.68 19.63 -1.84
N VAL A 194 7.60 20.62 -2.74
CA VAL A 194 6.39 21.42 -2.95
C VAL A 194 5.24 20.52 -3.36
N ALA A 195 5.49 19.54 -4.25
CA ALA A 195 4.48 18.58 -4.64
C ALA A 195 3.99 17.69 -3.49
N TYR A 196 4.87 17.37 -2.55
CA TYR A 196 4.52 16.67 -1.32
C TYR A 196 3.65 17.53 -0.39
N PHE A 197 4.02 18.79 -0.15
CA PHE A 197 3.27 19.69 0.74
C PHE A 197 1.88 20.07 0.24
N ARG A 198 1.71 20.19 -1.08
CA ARG A 198 0.39 20.45 -1.68
C ARG A 198 -0.52 19.23 -1.66
N SER A 199 -0.04 18.05 -1.27
CA SER A 199 -0.87 16.84 -1.27
C SER A 199 -1.97 16.95 -0.20
N PRO A 200 -3.23 16.61 -0.50
CA PRO A 200 -4.31 16.59 0.48
C PRO A 200 -4.00 15.72 1.71
N ALA A 201 -3.24 14.63 1.52
CA ALA A 201 -2.78 13.77 2.60
C ALA A 201 -1.85 14.50 3.59
N PHE A 202 -0.92 15.32 3.08
CA PHE A 202 -0.06 16.15 3.93
C PHE A 202 -0.87 17.22 4.65
N LEU A 203 -1.71 17.95 3.92
CA LEU A 203 -2.55 19.02 4.48
C LEU A 203 -3.47 18.50 5.60
N ALA A 204 -4.14 17.38 5.36
CA ALA A 204 -5.04 16.77 6.33
C ALA A 204 -4.33 16.38 7.63
N ARG A 205 -3.11 15.84 7.56
CA ARG A 205 -2.39 15.34 8.75
C ARG A 205 -1.58 16.42 9.47
N HIS A 206 -0.95 17.33 8.75
CA HIS A 206 0.12 18.16 9.29
C HIS A 206 -0.16 19.66 9.32
N VAL A 207 -1.17 20.14 8.60
CA VAL A 207 -1.46 21.58 8.52
C VAL A 207 -2.77 21.90 9.24
N PRO A 208 -2.80 22.89 10.15
CA PRO A 208 -4.05 23.43 10.69
C PRO A 208 -4.72 24.33 9.65
N VAL A 209 -5.46 23.71 8.71
CA VAL A 209 -6.06 24.38 7.55
C VAL A 209 -7.04 25.50 7.94
N GLU A 210 -7.64 25.41 9.11
CA GLU A 210 -8.55 26.38 9.71
C GLU A 210 -7.85 27.68 10.12
N LEU A 211 -6.57 27.63 10.47
CA LEU A 211 -5.77 28.81 10.78
C LEU A 211 -5.21 29.43 9.49
N VAL A 212 -4.75 28.59 8.56
CA VAL A 212 -3.99 29.01 7.39
C VAL A 212 -4.88 29.47 6.22
N PHE A 213 -6.06 28.88 6.05
CA PHE A 213 -6.87 29.03 4.83
C PHE A 213 -8.34 29.44 5.06
N ALA A 214 -8.77 29.70 6.29
CA ALA A 214 -10.14 30.16 6.55
C ALA A 214 -10.39 31.59 6.05
N ASP A 215 -11.52 31.81 5.37
CA ASP A 215 -11.97 33.13 4.93
C ASP A 215 -12.26 34.02 6.16
N GLY A 216 -11.33 34.93 6.46
CA GLY A 216 -11.36 35.80 7.64
C GLY A 216 -10.18 35.64 8.61
N GLY A 217 -9.18 34.82 8.26
CA GLY A 217 -7.97 34.53 9.05
C GLY A 217 -6.97 35.68 9.29
N VAL A 218 -7.43 36.94 9.35
CA VAL A 218 -6.65 38.09 9.89
C VAL A 218 -7.09 38.42 11.32
N LYS A 219 -7.91 37.57 11.97
CA LYS A 219 -8.55 37.93 13.24
C LYS A 219 -7.74 37.69 14.53
N HIS A 220 -6.48 37.24 14.46
CA HIS A 220 -5.67 36.99 15.67
C HIS A 220 -4.30 37.69 15.72
N GLY A 221 -4.03 38.67 14.84
CA GLY A 221 -2.83 39.50 14.95
C GLY A 221 -1.49 38.79 14.68
N ALA A 222 -1.52 37.59 14.10
CA ALA A 222 -0.32 36.82 13.73
C ALA A 222 -0.32 36.58 12.21
N GLY A 223 0.66 37.18 11.51
CA GLY A 223 1.08 36.84 10.15
C GLY A 223 0.08 36.97 8.99
N SER A 224 0.61 37.01 7.77
CA SER A 224 -0.15 36.65 6.58
C SER A 224 -0.34 35.13 6.50
N GLY A 225 -1.41 34.64 5.87
CA GLY A 225 -1.67 33.19 5.72
C GLY A 225 -0.46 32.35 5.25
N PRO A 226 0.35 32.83 4.28
CA PRO A 226 1.60 32.15 3.88
C PRO A 226 2.65 32.08 5.00
N GLU A 227 2.80 33.11 5.83
CA GLU A 227 3.76 33.10 6.93
C GLU A 227 3.32 32.11 8.02
N LEU A 228 2.02 32.08 8.33
CA LEU A 228 1.44 31.10 9.26
C LEU A 228 1.66 29.67 8.75
N LEU A 229 1.50 29.40 7.46
CA LEU A 229 1.81 28.08 6.90
C LEU A 229 3.25 27.65 7.19
N ILE A 230 4.23 28.55 6.97
CA ILE A 230 5.64 28.24 7.22
C ILE A 230 5.93 28.11 8.72
N GLU A 231 5.31 28.95 9.55
CA GLU A 231 5.43 28.86 11.01
C GLU A 231 4.89 27.52 11.51
N GLU A 232 3.72 27.09 11.04
CA GLU A 232 3.14 25.79 11.39
C GLU A 232 3.97 24.62 10.87
N ILE A 233 4.52 24.69 9.65
CA ILE A 233 5.45 23.66 9.18
C ILE A 233 6.71 23.61 10.07
N ARG A 234 7.20 24.76 10.56
CA ARG A 234 8.40 24.87 11.40
C ARG A 234 8.16 24.42 12.84
N ASN A 235 7.00 24.76 13.40
CA ASN A 235 6.67 24.62 14.81
C ASN A 235 5.61 23.55 15.09
N ALA A 236 5.21 22.76 14.07
CA ALA A 236 4.16 21.76 14.17
C ALA A 236 4.32 20.95 15.48
N PRO A 237 3.30 20.91 16.35
CA PRO A 237 3.38 20.26 17.65
C PRO A 237 3.69 18.75 17.52
N ASP A 238 3.27 18.14 16.41
CA ASP A 238 3.82 16.88 15.92
C ASP A 238 5.01 17.20 15.00
N ALA A 239 6.24 17.14 15.52
CA ALA A 239 7.52 17.37 14.81
C ALA A 239 7.74 16.52 13.53
N ARG A 240 6.75 15.73 13.13
CA ARG A 240 6.74 14.77 12.02
C ARG A 240 6.90 15.41 10.65
N ALA A 241 6.34 16.60 10.41
CA ALA A 241 6.43 17.26 9.11
C ALA A 241 7.87 17.70 8.80
N GLN A 242 8.51 18.41 9.74
CA GLN A 242 9.93 18.76 9.63
C GLN A 242 10.84 17.54 9.62
N GLU A 243 10.54 16.55 10.46
CA GLU A 243 11.28 15.30 10.49
C GLU A 243 11.23 14.57 9.15
N HIS A 244 10.07 14.50 8.49
CA HIS A 244 9.95 13.89 7.15
C HIS A 244 10.76 14.64 6.09
N ILE A 245 10.79 15.98 6.12
CA ILE A 245 11.63 16.78 5.20
C ILE A 245 13.10 16.47 5.45
N ARG A 246 13.51 16.44 6.73
CA ARG A 246 14.89 16.18 7.11
C ARG A 246 15.32 14.77 6.70
N GLN A 247 14.50 13.77 6.99
CA GLN A 247 14.70 12.38 6.56
C GLN A 247 14.80 12.27 5.05
N PHE A 248 13.98 13.02 4.31
CA PHE A 248 14.07 13.07 2.85
C PHE A 248 15.38 13.67 2.35
N LEU A 249 15.81 14.80 2.91
CA LEU A 249 17.06 15.45 2.51
C LEU A 249 18.29 14.65 2.92
N ASP A 250 18.28 14.01 4.09
CA ASP A 250 19.35 13.11 4.54
C ASP A 250 19.42 11.86 3.63
N PHE A 251 18.27 11.33 3.21
CA PHE A 251 18.20 10.25 2.21
C PHE A 251 18.75 10.68 0.85
N ALA A 252 18.32 11.83 0.33
CA ALA A 252 18.82 12.36 -0.94
C ALA A 252 20.34 12.59 -0.88
N LYS A 253 20.83 13.11 0.24
CA LYS A 253 22.26 13.30 0.51
C LYS A 253 23.01 11.96 0.48
N GLU A 254 22.51 10.94 1.16
CA GLU A 254 23.11 9.61 1.17
C GLU A 254 23.25 9.03 -0.25
N LEU A 255 22.21 9.18 -1.08
CA LEU A 255 22.26 8.75 -2.49
C LEU A 255 23.29 9.53 -3.31
N ALA A 256 23.37 10.85 -3.11
CA ALA A 256 24.36 11.69 -3.80
C ALA A 256 25.81 11.33 -3.38
N GLU A 257 26.05 11.08 -2.10
CA GLU A 257 27.36 10.67 -1.57
C GLU A 257 27.79 9.30 -2.09
N ARG A 258 26.87 8.32 -2.12
CA ARG A 258 27.12 6.98 -2.70
C ARG A 258 27.51 7.08 -4.18
N SER A 259 26.84 7.94 -4.94
CA SER A 259 27.21 8.19 -6.33
C SER A 259 28.66 8.66 -6.44
N GLN A 260 29.05 9.72 -5.71
CA GLN A 260 30.42 10.24 -5.75
C GLN A 260 31.48 9.20 -5.36
N ASN A 261 31.22 8.37 -4.34
CA ASN A 261 32.15 7.34 -3.88
C ASN A 261 32.31 6.19 -4.90
N THR A 262 31.25 5.83 -5.61
CA THR A 262 31.30 4.81 -6.67
C THR A 262 32.21 5.26 -7.83
N HIS A 263 32.22 6.56 -8.13
CA HIS A 263 33.05 7.15 -9.18
C HIS A 263 34.55 7.23 -8.80
N ALA A 264 34.88 7.28 -7.50
CA ALA A 264 36.27 7.30 -7.02
C ALA A 264 36.94 5.91 -6.99
N GLY A 265 36.15 4.83 -6.93
CA GLY A 265 36.65 3.45 -6.81
C GLY A 265 36.95 2.74 -8.14
N THR A 266 36.33 3.16 -9.24
CA THR A 266 36.60 2.62 -10.57
C THR A 266 37.62 3.51 -11.28
N GLY A 267 38.90 3.15 -11.26
CA GLY A 267 39.99 3.85 -11.95
C GLY A 267 39.94 3.82 -13.48
N PHE A 268 38.76 4.00 -14.07
CA PHE A 268 38.55 4.08 -15.50
C PHE A 268 38.38 5.54 -15.90
N VAL A 269 39.41 6.10 -16.54
CA VAL A 269 39.37 7.43 -17.16
C VAL A 269 38.54 7.33 -18.44
N GLY A 270 37.21 7.34 -18.29
CA GLY A 270 36.26 7.54 -19.38
C GLY A 270 36.06 9.03 -19.64
N GLY A 271 36.01 9.43 -20.91
CA GLY A 271 35.92 10.83 -21.35
C GLY A 271 34.72 11.60 -20.80
N ALA A 272 34.84 12.93 -20.82
CA ALA A 272 34.00 13.92 -20.15
C ALA A 272 32.54 14.06 -20.61
N ASP A 273 31.94 13.05 -21.26
CA ASP A 273 30.59 13.12 -21.86
C ASP A 273 29.69 11.92 -21.53
N ASP A 274 30.09 11.02 -20.64
CA ASP A 274 29.21 9.93 -20.17
C ASP A 274 28.43 10.46 -18.93
N GLU A 275 27.35 11.22 -19.15
CA GLU A 275 26.35 11.58 -18.12
C GLU A 275 25.68 10.29 -17.61
N ARG A 276 26.39 9.54 -16.76
CA ARG A 276 25.82 8.37 -16.09
C ARG A 276 24.85 8.86 -15.03
N GLU A 277 23.58 8.58 -15.27
CA GLU A 277 22.46 8.86 -14.38
C GLU A 277 22.78 8.35 -12.96
N THR A 278 22.85 9.26 -11.99
CA THR A 278 23.19 8.90 -10.61
C THR A 278 22.03 8.16 -9.93
N GLN A 279 22.27 7.51 -8.79
CA GLN A 279 21.19 6.89 -8.01
C GLN A 279 20.12 7.92 -7.56
N LEU A 280 20.53 9.16 -7.31
CA LEU A 280 19.60 10.24 -6.98
C LEU A 280 18.80 10.67 -8.21
N ASP A 281 19.41 10.72 -9.41
CA ASP A 281 18.70 11.00 -10.66
C ASP A 281 17.64 9.95 -10.96
N GLN A 282 17.99 8.67 -10.83
CA GLN A 282 17.05 7.55 -11.03
C GLN A 282 15.86 7.66 -10.07
N TYR A 283 16.13 7.96 -8.80
CA TYR A 283 15.09 8.16 -7.79
C TYR A 283 14.20 9.37 -8.13
N LEU A 284 14.81 10.52 -8.45
CA LEU A 284 14.07 11.73 -8.79
C LEU A 284 13.23 11.53 -10.05
N ALA A 285 13.75 10.83 -11.06
CA ALA A 285 13.02 10.45 -12.26
C ALA A 285 11.84 9.50 -11.94
N ALA A 286 12.04 8.53 -11.04
CA ALA A 286 11.00 7.61 -10.60
C ALA A 286 9.83 8.34 -9.90
N VAL A 287 10.13 9.38 -9.11
CA VAL A 287 9.12 10.16 -8.39
C VAL A 287 8.54 11.30 -9.23
N ALA A 288 9.31 11.88 -10.15
CA ALA A 288 8.90 12.99 -11.02
C ALA A 288 7.63 12.67 -11.81
N VAL A 289 7.53 11.45 -12.33
CA VAL A 289 6.33 10.91 -13.03
C VAL A 289 5.05 11.09 -12.22
N TYR A 290 5.17 11.15 -10.88
CA TYR A 290 4.06 11.26 -9.96
C TYR A 290 3.86 12.69 -9.40
N SER A 291 4.85 13.57 -9.54
CA SER A 291 4.80 14.95 -9.02
C SER A 291 4.46 16.01 -10.07
N GLU A 292 4.64 15.73 -11.36
CA GLU A 292 4.46 16.71 -12.44
C GLU A 292 3.00 17.18 -12.59
N LEU A 293 2.85 18.47 -12.90
CA LEU A 293 1.60 19.09 -13.35
C LEU A 293 1.32 18.59 -14.77
N GLN A 294 0.14 18.03 -15.01
CA GLN A 294 -0.23 17.54 -16.34
C GLN A 294 -0.21 18.69 -17.35
N GLN A 295 0.80 18.68 -18.24
CA GLN A 295 0.68 19.22 -19.59
C GLN A 295 0.20 18.08 -20.49
N ASP A 296 -0.67 18.39 -21.45
CA ASP A 296 -1.46 17.47 -22.26
C ASP A 296 -0.76 16.19 -22.78
N ASP A 297 -1.57 15.14 -22.96
CA ASP A 297 -1.44 14.06 -23.95
C ASP A 297 -0.54 12.82 -23.76
N ARG A 298 -0.23 12.35 -22.54
CA ARG A 298 0.31 10.97 -22.40
C ARG A 298 -0.42 10.10 -21.39
N ALA A 299 -1.17 9.14 -21.94
CA ALA A 299 -1.80 8.04 -21.22
C ALA A 299 -0.74 7.18 -20.50
N HIS A 300 -0.88 7.07 -19.18
CA HIS A 300 -0.37 5.93 -18.43
C HIS A 300 -1.59 5.16 -17.93
N ASP A 301 -1.70 3.90 -18.36
CA ASP A 301 -2.88 3.02 -18.31
C ASP A 301 -3.43 2.66 -16.91
N ASP A 302 -2.96 3.28 -15.83
CA ASP A 302 -3.32 2.88 -14.46
C ASP A 302 -4.20 3.88 -13.68
N ASP A 303 -4.49 5.06 -14.23
CA ASP A 303 -5.33 6.09 -13.58
C ASP A 303 -6.50 6.51 -14.50
N GLU A 304 -7.60 5.75 -14.52
CA GLU A 304 -8.85 6.16 -15.19
C GLU A 304 -9.49 7.42 -14.55
N ASP A 305 -9.10 7.78 -13.32
CA ASP A 305 -9.65 8.91 -12.56
C ASP A 305 -9.14 10.30 -12.99
N ALA A 306 -8.25 10.41 -13.99
CA ALA A 306 -7.59 11.65 -14.36
C ALA A 306 -8.18 12.41 -15.58
N ARG A 307 -9.42 12.14 -15.98
CA ARG A 307 -10.06 12.82 -17.13
C ARG A 307 -10.73 14.16 -16.79
N LYS A 308 -10.08 15.02 -16.00
CA LYS A 308 -10.53 16.42 -15.81
C LYS A 308 -9.41 17.40 -16.15
N PRO A 309 -9.50 18.18 -17.24
CA PRO A 309 -8.51 19.21 -17.55
C PRO A 309 -8.43 20.22 -16.39
N GLY A 310 -7.22 20.45 -15.88
CA GLY A 310 -6.96 21.31 -14.71
C GLY A 310 -6.93 20.61 -13.35
N SER A 311 -7.10 19.29 -13.27
CA SER A 311 -6.90 18.55 -12.01
C SER A 311 -5.41 18.40 -11.70
N TYR A 312 -4.98 18.91 -10.54
CA TYR A 312 -3.63 18.65 -10.02
C TYR A 312 -3.45 17.14 -9.82
N ARG A 313 -2.47 16.51 -10.47
CA ARG A 313 -2.13 15.11 -10.20
C ARG A 313 -1.62 15.03 -8.75
N VAL A 314 -2.48 14.56 -7.86
CA VAL A 314 -2.12 14.31 -6.46
C VAL A 314 -1.23 13.09 -6.44
N LEU A 315 -0.09 13.18 -5.76
CA LEU A 315 0.80 12.05 -5.54
C LEU A 315 -0.01 10.89 -4.94
N PRO A 316 -0.10 9.73 -5.61
CA PRO A 316 -1.00 8.68 -5.20
C PRO A 316 -0.48 8.03 -3.92
N VAL A 317 -1.26 8.18 -2.84
CA VAL A 317 -0.95 7.60 -1.51
C VAL A 317 -0.84 6.08 -1.57
N VAL A 318 -1.71 5.46 -2.38
CA VAL A 318 -1.86 4.01 -2.52
C VAL A 318 -1.47 3.59 -3.94
N ARG A 319 -0.56 2.61 -4.07
CA ARG A 319 -0.16 2.00 -5.34
C ARG A 319 -0.23 0.49 -5.28
N MET A 320 -0.24 -0.14 -6.46
CA MET A 320 -0.18 -1.58 -6.61
C MET A 320 0.96 -1.98 -7.54
N VAL A 321 1.60 -3.12 -7.25
CA VAL A 321 2.47 -3.85 -8.16
C VAL A 321 1.98 -5.30 -8.31
N PHE A 322 1.92 -5.79 -9.55
CA PHE A 322 1.50 -7.16 -9.88
C PHE A 322 2.26 -7.71 -11.10
N GLY A 323 1.95 -8.94 -11.54
CA GLY A 323 2.76 -9.70 -12.52
C GLY A 323 2.98 -8.97 -13.85
N ASP A 324 1.89 -8.45 -14.43
CA ASP A 324 1.96 -7.72 -15.71
C ASP A 324 2.44 -6.27 -15.56
N THR A 325 2.79 -5.82 -14.34
CA THR A 325 3.40 -4.50 -14.18
C THR A 325 4.75 -4.49 -14.88
N LYS A 326 4.90 -3.59 -15.86
CA LYS A 326 6.12 -3.46 -16.67
C LYS A 326 7.35 -3.36 -15.75
N PRO A 327 8.47 -4.02 -16.07
CA PRO A 327 9.66 -4.05 -15.21
C PRO A 327 10.17 -2.67 -14.81
N ASP A 328 10.13 -1.70 -15.73
CA ASP A 328 10.57 -0.32 -15.48
C ASP A 328 9.66 0.41 -14.49
N VAL A 329 8.34 0.24 -14.61
CA VAL A 329 7.35 0.81 -13.68
C VAL A 329 7.50 0.19 -12.30
N ARG A 330 7.72 -1.12 -12.25
CA ARG A 330 7.94 -1.88 -11.01
C ARG A 330 9.18 -1.38 -10.27
N GLU A 331 10.31 -1.24 -10.95
CA GLU A 331 11.55 -0.71 -10.37
C GLU A 331 11.38 0.70 -9.83
N ARG A 332 10.75 1.61 -10.61
CA ARG A 332 10.45 2.97 -10.15
C ARG A 332 9.56 2.98 -8.90
N LEU A 333 8.54 2.12 -8.83
CA LEU A 333 7.67 2.03 -7.66
C LEU A 333 8.41 1.52 -6.41
N MET A 334 9.33 0.56 -6.56
CA MET A 334 10.16 0.08 -5.45
C MET A 334 11.09 1.18 -4.94
N GLN A 335 11.76 1.90 -5.84
CA GLN A 335 12.64 3.02 -5.50
C GLN A 335 11.85 4.14 -4.80
N ALA A 336 10.67 4.48 -5.32
CA ALA A 336 9.79 5.48 -4.71
C ALA A 336 9.30 5.04 -3.31
N PHE A 337 8.90 3.78 -3.13
CA PHE A 337 8.44 3.30 -1.82
C PHE A 337 9.56 3.27 -0.77
N ASN A 338 10.80 3.01 -1.19
CA ASN A 338 12.02 3.10 -0.38
C ASN A 338 12.50 4.52 -0.07
N SER A 339 11.69 5.53 -0.35
CA SER A 339 11.90 6.90 0.08
C SER A 339 10.94 7.26 1.21
N PRO A 340 11.12 8.38 1.92
CA PRO A 340 10.17 8.81 2.96
C PRO A 340 8.87 9.40 2.40
N LEU A 341 8.78 9.70 1.09
CA LEU A 341 7.60 10.33 0.49
C LEU A 341 6.61 9.28 -0.04
N PHE A 342 6.09 9.45 -1.25
CA PHE A 342 5.09 8.55 -1.83
C PHE A 342 5.71 7.39 -2.64
N PRO A 343 4.97 6.28 -2.82
CA PRO A 343 3.70 5.95 -2.17
C PRO A 343 3.89 5.61 -0.68
N GLU A 344 2.82 5.80 0.11
CA GLU A 344 2.81 5.45 1.54
C GLU A 344 2.25 4.04 1.77
N ILE A 345 1.36 3.58 0.90
CA ILE A 345 0.79 2.24 0.94
C ILE A 345 1.10 1.54 -0.38
N LEU A 346 1.74 0.38 -0.31
CA LEU A 346 2.06 -0.45 -1.47
C LEU A 346 1.34 -1.80 -1.33
N VAL A 347 0.44 -2.08 -2.26
CA VAL A 347 -0.20 -3.39 -2.40
C VAL A 347 0.59 -4.19 -3.43
N SER A 348 1.03 -5.39 -3.08
CA SER A 348 1.85 -6.23 -3.93
C SER A 348 1.24 -7.61 -4.07
N SER A 349 1.25 -8.14 -5.28
CA SER A 349 1.15 -9.60 -5.47
C SER A 349 2.47 -10.30 -5.11
N SER A 350 2.58 -11.60 -5.38
CA SER A 350 3.81 -12.41 -5.26
C SER A 350 5.05 -11.88 -6.02
N VAL A 351 4.90 -10.84 -6.83
CA VAL A 351 5.91 -10.34 -7.77
C VAL A 351 7.04 -9.54 -7.11
N LEU A 352 6.83 -9.07 -5.87
CA LEU A 352 7.89 -8.52 -5.01
C LEU A 352 8.54 -9.60 -4.12
N GLY A 353 8.27 -10.88 -4.39
CA GLY A 353 8.73 -12.02 -3.58
C GLY A 353 10.25 -12.21 -3.58
N GLU A 354 10.96 -11.78 -4.62
CA GLU A 354 12.40 -12.00 -4.81
C GLU A 354 13.19 -10.71 -5.09
N GLY A 355 14.46 -10.66 -4.67
CA GLY A 355 15.44 -9.66 -5.10
C GLY A 355 15.27 -8.20 -4.63
N VAL A 356 14.21 -7.86 -3.90
CA VAL A 356 13.86 -6.44 -3.66
C VAL A 356 14.05 -6.05 -2.20
N ASP A 357 14.52 -4.83 -1.99
CA ASP A 357 14.62 -4.15 -0.71
C ASP A 357 13.41 -3.24 -0.52
N LEU A 358 12.72 -3.26 0.62
CA LEU A 358 11.66 -2.28 0.96
C LEU A 358 11.79 -1.74 2.40
N HIS A 359 12.96 -1.97 3.01
CA HIS A 359 13.19 -1.89 4.46
C HIS A 359 13.42 -0.47 5.01
N ARG A 360 13.82 0.50 4.17
CA ARG A 360 14.35 1.79 4.64
C ARG A 360 13.33 2.66 5.38
N PHE A 361 12.09 2.70 4.89
CA PHE A 361 11.04 3.58 5.44
C PHE A 361 9.75 2.85 5.82
N CYS A 362 9.73 1.52 5.74
CA CYS A 362 8.60 0.67 6.10
C CYS A 362 9.01 -0.32 7.19
N ARG A 363 8.08 -0.60 8.12
CA ARG A 363 8.22 -1.62 9.17
C ARG A 363 6.92 -2.38 9.44
N TYR A 364 5.87 -2.08 8.66
CA TYR A 364 4.56 -2.67 8.80
C TYR A 364 4.25 -3.47 7.55
N ILE A 365 3.97 -4.75 7.74
CA ILE A 365 3.61 -5.67 6.67
C ILE A 365 2.28 -6.34 7.00
N VAL A 366 1.42 -6.44 6.00
CA VAL A 366 0.16 -7.18 6.08
C VAL A 366 0.24 -8.30 5.06
N HIS A 367 0.31 -9.55 5.52
CA HIS A 367 0.14 -10.71 4.67
C HIS A 367 -1.36 -10.99 4.56
N HIS A 368 -2.03 -10.28 3.65
CA HIS A 368 -3.46 -10.45 3.42
C HIS A 368 -3.75 -11.91 3.11
N ASP A 369 -3.00 -12.55 2.21
CA ASP A 369 -3.10 -13.99 1.96
C ASP A 369 -1.85 -14.71 2.45
N LEU A 370 -2.06 -15.79 3.22
CA LEU A 370 -0.99 -16.66 3.70
C LEU A 370 -0.59 -17.66 2.62
N CYS A 371 0.68 -18.05 2.63
CA CYS A 371 1.24 -19.11 1.81
C CYS A 371 1.38 -20.40 2.63
N TRP A 372 1.32 -21.58 1.98
CA TRP A 372 1.43 -22.86 2.67
C TRP A 372 2.87 -23.14 3.14
N ASN A 373 3.85 -22.53 2.49
CA ASN A 373 5.26 -22.61 2.85
C ASN A 373 5.69 -21.43 3.76
N PRO A 374 6.06 -21.68 5.04
CA PRO A 374 6.53 -20.60 5.92
C PRO A 374 7.80 -19.92 5.41
N SER A 375 8.62 -20.62 4.61
CA SER A 375 9.84 -20.04 4.02
C SER A 375 9.50 -18.88 3.07
N THR A 376 8.41 -18.98 2.32
CA THR A 376 7.92 -17.90 1.45
C THR A 376 7.49 -16.70 2.29
N LEU A 377 6.79 -16.94 3.41
CA LEU A 377 6.34 -15.89 4.32
C LEU A 377 7.55 -15.15 4.90
N GLU A 378 8.55 -15.89 5.35
CA GLU A 378 9.80 -15.37 5.87
C GLU A 378 10.58 -14.58 4.82
N GLN A 379 10.63 -15.04 3.57
CA GLN A 379 11.25 -14.30 2.47
C GLN A 379 10.53 -12.97 2.17
N ARG A 380 9.19 -12.93 2.26
CA ARG A 380 8.41 -11.69 2.11
C ARG A 380 8.68 -10.73 3.27
N THR A 381 8.77 -11.24 4.50
CA THR A 381 9.13 -10.45 5.68
C THR A 381 10.57 -9.95 5.61
N GLY A 382 11.50 -10.76 5.11
CA GLY A 382 12.92 -10.43 4.87
C GLY A 382 13.16 -9.33 3.82
N ARG A 383 12.11 -8.80 3.20
CA ARG A 383 12.15 -7.55 2.40
C ARG A 383 12.22 -6.31 3.27
N LEU A 384 11.71 -6.41 4.51
CA LEU A 384 11.76 -5.38 5.54
C LEU A 384 12.82 -5.66 6.60
N ASP A 385 13.08 -6.92 6.92
CA ASP A 385 14.11 -7.32 7.89
C ASP A 385 15.50 -7.38 7.24
N ARG A 386 16.13 -6.21 7.13
CA ARG A 386 17.48 -6.04 6.56
C ARG A 386 18.26 -5.00 7.35
N ILE A 387 19.59 -5.05 7.23
CA ILE A 387 20.51 -4.09 7.86
C ILE A 387 20.14 -2.67 7.40
N GLY A 388 19.99 -1.73 8.34
CA GLY A 388 19.59 -0.36 8.04
C GLY A 388 18.08 -0.19 7.78
N CYS A 389 17.26 -1.15 8.20
CA CYS A 389 15.81 -1.02 8.17
C CYS A 389 15.31 0.09 9.10
N LYS A 390 14.10 0.60 8.83
CA LYS A 390 13.42 1.59 9.69
C LYS A 390 13.32 1.10 11.13
N ALA A 391 13.12 -0.20 11.33
CA ALA A 391 13.00 -0.80 12.66
C ALA A 391 14.28 -0.61 13.50
N GLU A 392 15.45 -0.81 12.91
CA GLU A 392 16.75 -0.60 13.55
C GLU A 392 16.98 0.87 13.90
N TYR A 393 16.75 1.77 12.93
CA TYR A 393 16.94 3.22 13.13
C TYR A 393 15.97 3.82 14.15
N SER A 394 14.71 3.38 14.15
CA SER A 394 13.68 3.88 15.05
C SER A 394 13.64 3.18 16.41
N HIS A 395 14.46 2.12 16.61
CA HIS A 395 14.43 1.24 17.78
C HIS A 395 13.02 0.67 18.08
N GLN A 396 12.27 0.34 17.02
CA GLN A 396 10.94 -0.23 17.13
C GLN A 396 10.83 -1.49 16.27
N PRO A 397 10.02 -2.48 16.66
CA PRO A 397 9.96 -3.75 15.94
C PRO A 397 9.31 -3.61 14.56
N ILE A 398 9.65 -4.56 13.67
CA ILE A 398 8.84 -4.87 12.49
C ILE A 398 7.55 -5.52 12.98
N VAL A 399 6.41 -5.06 12.48
CA VAL A 399 5.09 -5.54 12.88
C VAL A 399 4.42 -6.22 11.70
N ILE A 400 4.11 -7.50 11.87
CA ILE A 400 3.51 -8.38 10.87
C ILE A 400 2.03 -8.58 11.24
N TYR A 401 1.14 -8.40 10.27
CA TYR A 401 -0.29 -8.69 10.41
C TYR A 401 -0.68 -9.83 9.47
N GLU A 402 -1.32 -10.86 10.03
CA GLU A 402 -1.78 -12.06 9.33
C GLU A 402 -3.29 -12.23 9.57
N PRO A 403 -4.13 -11.45 8.87
CA PRO A 403 -5.58 -11.56 9.00
C PRO A 403 -6.06 -12.92 8.45
N TYR A 404 -7.00 -13.54 9.15
CA TYR A 404 -7.67 -14.77 8.71
C TYR A 404 -9.15 -14.71 9.10
N ILE A 405 -9.99 -15.47 8.40
CA ILE A 405 -11.41 -15.62 8.74
C ILE A 405 -11.59 -16.86 9.62
N GLY A 406 -12.19 -16.70 10.80
CA GLY A 406 -12.51 -17.82 11.69
C GLY A 406 -13.54 -18.78 11.10
N GLY A 407 -13.35 -20.08 11.31
CA GLY A 407 -14.21 -21.15 10.80
C GLY A 407 -14.04 -21.43 9.29
N SER A 408 -13.01 -20.89 8.64
CA SER A 408 -12.83 -21.00 7.19
C SER A 408 -11.52 -21.70 6.79
N ALA A 409 -11.28 -21.81 5.47
CA ALA A 409 -10.04 -22.36 4.92
C ALA A 409 -8.80 -21.55 5.35
N ASP A 410 -8.94 -20.23 5.49
CA ASP A 410 -7.89 -19.34 5.98
C ASP A 410 -7.41 -19.72 7.39
N GLU A 411 -8.33 -20.02 8.31
CA GLU A 411 -7.96 -20.43 9.67
C GLU A 411 -7.17 -21.74 9.66
N LYS A 412 -7.59 -22.70 8.82
CA LYS A 412 -6.85 -23.96 8.66
C LYS A 412 -5.44 -23.69 8.13
N MET A 413 -5.30 -22.83 7.12
CA MET A 413 -4.01 -22.46 6.56
C MET A 413 -3.14 -21.78 7.61
N PHE A 414 -3.65 -20.78 8.32
CA PHE A 414 -2.95 -20.10 9.42
C PHE A 414 -2.40 -21.10 10.44
N ARG A 415 -3.22 -22.04 10.93
CA ARG A 415 -2.77 -23.08 11.87
C ARG A 415 -1.63 -23.92 11.33
N VAL A 416 -1.76 -24.41 10.10
CA VAL A 416 -0.75 -25.28 9.46
C VAL A 416 0.57 -24.53 9.24
N VAL A 417 0.50 -23.29 8.79
CA VAL A 417 1.67 -22.45 8.51
C VAL A 417 2.39 -22.11 9.81
N GLN A 418 1.66 -21.68 10.83
CA GLN A 418 2.20 -21.38 12.15
C GLN A 418 2.84 -22.62 12.80
N ASP A 419 2.23 -23.81 12.66
CA ASP A 419 2.85 -25.04 13.14
C ASP A 419 4.12 -25.41 12.37
N ARG A 420 4.15 -25.23 11.05
CA ARG A 420 5.35 -25.47 10.23
C ARG A 420 6.47 -24.48 10.56
N GLU A 421 6.14 -23.21 10.71
CA GLU A 421 7.07 -22.15 11.12
C GLU A 421 7.69 -22.47 12.48
N ARG A 422 6.87 -22.88 13.48
CA ARG A 422 7.37 -23.32 14.79
C ARG A 422 8.40 -24.44 14.66
N TRP A 423 8.11 -25.47 13.86
CA TRP A 423 9.06 -26.56 13.62
C TRP A 423 10.33 -26.09 12.91
N PHE A 424 10.19 -25.19 11.93
CA PHE A 424 11.31 -24.59 11.23
C PHE A 424 12.24 -23.83 12.19
N GLN A 425 11.68 -22.99 13.06
CA GLN A 425 12.44 -22.22 14.06
C GLN A 425 13.23 -23.13 15.02
N VAL A 426 12.64 -24.24 15.45
CA VAL A 426 13.30 -25.25 16.29
C VAL A 426 14.49 -25.88 15.56
N VAL A 427 14.31 -26.28 14.29
CA VAL A 427 15.39 -26.86 13.47
C VAL A 427 16.53 -25.85 13.25
N MET A 428 16.19 -24.57 13.09
CA MET A 428 17.16 -23.47 12.94
C MET A 428 17.81 -23.04 14.27
N GLY A 429 17.46 -23.66 15.39
CA GLY A 429 18.08 -23.43 16.70
C GLY A 429 17.63 -22.15 17.42
N GLN A 430 16.51 -21.54 17.01
CA GLN A 430 15.92 -20.41 17.73
C GLN A 430 15.22 -20.87 19.02
N LYS A 431 15.05 -19.94 19.98
CA LYS A 431 14.39 -20.26 21.26
C LYS A 431 12.90 -20.57 21.02
N PHE A 432 12.46 -21.70 21.58
CA PHE A 432 11.06 -22.09 21.59
C PHE A 432 10.26 -21.17 22.53
N GLU A 433 9.42 -20.29 21.98
CA GLU A 433 8.45 -19.51 22.74
C GLU A 433 7.04 -20.06 22.53
N PHE A 434 6.46 -20.67 23.57
CA PHE A 434 5.11 -21.23 23.54
C PHE A 434 4.10 -20.18 24.00
N ASN A 435 3.18 -19.76 23.12
CA ASN A 435 2.07 -18.88 23.49
C ASN A 435 0.78 -19.71 23.70
N GLU A 436 0.60 -20.18 24.92
CA GLU A 436 -0.53 -21.02 25.36
C GLU A 436 -1.90 -20.37 25.08
N ALA A 437 -2.01 -19.05 25.26
CA ALA A 437 -3.25 -18.30 25.05
C ALA A 437 -3.71 -18.26 23.58
N ASN A 438 -2.78 -18.30 22.62
CA ASN A 438 -3.12 -18.45 21.21
C ASN A 438 -3.55 -19.89 20.89
N SER A 439 -2.86 -20.89 21.45
CA SER A 439 -3.23 -22.30 21.27
C SER A 439 -4.61 -22.63 21.84
N GLU A 440 -4.99 -22.07 23.00
CA GLU A 440 -6.32 -22.26 23.59
C GLU A 440 -7.43 -21.61 22.75
N LYS A 441 -7.24 -20.36 22.29
CA LYS A 441 -8.19 -19.69 21.38
C LYS A 441 -8.36 -20.44 20.05
N ILE A 442 -7.29 -21.08 19.56
CA ILE A 442 -7.31 -21.93 18.36
C ILE A 442 -8.02 -23.27 18.66
N ALA A 443 -7.99 -23.78 19.90
CA ALA A 443 -8.71 -24.99 20.27
C ALA A 443 -10.23 -24.77 20.40
N ASP A 444 -10.68 -23.55 20.69
CA ASP A 444 -12.09 -23.16 20.75
C ASP A 444 -12.73 -23.18 19.36
N ARG A 445 -13.37 -24.29 19.03
CA ARG A 445 -14.16 -24.44 17.82
C ARG A 445 -15.41 -23.57 17.92
N VAL A 446 -15.66 -22.69 16.95
CA VAL A 446 -17.02 -22.16 16.73
C VAL A 446 -17.86 -23.31 16.20
N PRO A 447 -18.86 -23.82 16.95
CA PRO A 447 -19.69 -24.91 16.49
C PRO A 447 -20.50 -24.45 15.27
N LEU A 448 -20.64 -25.33 14.27
CA LEU A 448 -21.48 -25.04 13.11
C LEU A 448 -22.90 -24.69 13.61
N PRO A 449 -23.49 -23.54 13.22
CA PRO A 449 -24.84 -23.18 13.67
C PRO A 449 -25.80 -24.33 13.38
N GLU A 450 -26.55 -24.75 14.40
CA GLU A 450 -27.34 -25.99 14.32
C GLU A 450 -28.36 -25.97 13.17
N ALA A 451 -28.90 -24.78 12.86
CA ALA A 451 -29.78 -24.55 11.72
C ALA A 451 -29.08 -24.78 10.37
N LEU A 452 -27.81 -24.38 10.24
CA LEU A 452 -27.01 -24.59 9.05
C LEU A 452 -26.61 -26.06 8.92
N ALA A 453 -26.23 -26.69 10.03
CA ALA A 453 -25.92 -28.12 10.07
C ALA A 453 -27.13 -28.96 9.61
N ARG A 454 -28.32 -28.69 10.16
CA ARG A 454 -29.57 -29.37 9.76
C ARG A 454 -29.94 -29.16 8.29
N ARG A 455 -29.59 -28.01 7.70
CA ARG A 455 -29.84 -27.71 6.27
C ARG A 455 -28.83 -28.36 5.33
N LEU A 456 -27.61 -28.61 5.80
CA LEU A 456 -26.52 -29.21 5.02
C LEU A 456 -26.44 -30.74 5.18
N ILE A 457 -27.12 -31.30 6.18
CA ILE A 457 -27.25 -32.75 6.34
C ILE A 457 -28.09 -33.31 5.18
N PHE A 458 -27.51 -34.26 4.45
CA PHE A 458 -28.22 -35.03 3.43
C PHE A 458 -29.39 -35.77 4.08
N ASN A 459 -30.61 -35.44 3.66
CA ASN A 459 -31.79 -36.17 4.08
C ASN A 459 -31.93 -37.42 3.21
N LEU A 460 -31.42 -38.55 3.71
CA LEU A 460 -31.44 -39.85 3.02
C LEU A 460 -32.79 -40.58 3.11
N HIS A 461 -33.84 -39.93 3.62
CA HIS A 461 -35.19 -40.47 3.56
C HIS A 461 -35.72 -40.41 2.13
N VAL A 462 -35.63 -41.56 1.45
CA VAL A 462 -36.42 -41.92 0.26
C VAL A 462 -37.85 -42.24 0.67
#